data_AF-A0A0S6YXA2-F1
#
_entry.id   AF-A0A0S6YXA2-F1
#
_cell.length_a   1.000
_cell.length_b   1.000
_cell.length_c   1.000
_cell.angle_alpha   90.00
_cell.angle_beta   90.00
_cell.angle_gamma   90.00
#
_symmetry.space_group_name_H-M   'P 1'
#
loop_
_entity.id
_entity.type
_entity.pdbx_description
1 polymer ?
#
loop_
_entity_poly.entity_id
_entity_poly.type
_entity_poly.pdbx_seq_one_letter_code
_entity_poly.pdbx_strand_id
1 'polypeptide(L)'
;MLRRPLDAAEIEATAAVPGAPEGAAKRALAAMKQATDALAAELDLPGGLLCPRRALEEYVVTRAWPDLLEGWRREMLEPRLAALLPD
;
A
#
# COMPACT_ATOMS: atom_id res chain seq x y z
N MET A 1 -34.86 8.53 13.57
CA MET A 1 -33.72 7.96 12.81
C MET A 1 -32.44 8.31 13.57
N LEU A 2 -31.99 7.43 14.47
CA LEU A 2 -30.86 7.69 15.38
C LEU A 2 -29.62 6.92 14.88
N ARG A 3 -28.52 7.66 14.63
CA ARG A 3 -27.18 7.10 14.37
C ARG A 3 -26.75 6.29 15.59
N ARG A 4 -26.39 5.02 15.37
CA ARG A 4 -25.77 4.18 16.39
C ARG A 4 -24.31 4.62 16.62
N PRO A 5 -23.82 4.65 17.86
CA PRO A 5 -22.45 5.05 18.20
C PRO A 5 -21.42 4.04 17.71
N LEU A 6 -20.22 4.52 17.39
CA LEU A 6 -19.04 3.72 17.03
C LEU A 6 -18.53 3.01 18.30
N ASP A 7 -18.58 1.68 18.29
CA ASP A 7 -18.02 0.80 19.32
C ASP A 7 -16.49 0.67 19.14
N ALA A 8 -15.78 0.57 20.26
CA ALA A 8 -14.31 0.56 20.41
C ALA A 8 -13.59 -0.67 19.83
N ALA A 9 -14.12 -1.29 18.78
CA ALA A 9 -13.53 -2.42 18.05
C ALA A 9 -12.73 -1.98 16.80
N GLU A 10 -12.38 -0.69 16.71
CA GLU A 10 -11.73 -0.06 15.54
C GLU A 10 -10.24 -0.41 15.33
N ILE A 11 -9.65 -1.34 16.07
CA ILE A 11 -8.18 -1.61 15.98
C ILE A 11 -7.84 -3.08 15.68
N GLU A 12 -8.76 -4.03 15.84
CA GLU A 12 -8.46 -5.47 15.70
C GLU A 12 -8.96 -6.08 14.39
N ALA A 13 -8.90 -5.34 13.28
CA ALA A 13 -9.17 -5.86 11.95
C ALA A 13 -7.91 -6.45 11.28
N THR A 14 -6.97 -6.99 12.05
CA THR A 14 -5.89 -7.84 11.50
C THR A 14 -6.41 -9.27 11.35
N ALA A 15 -7.58 -9.41 10.70
CA ALA A 15 -8.11 -10.72 10.36
C ALA A 15 -7.26 -11.29 9.22
N ALA A 16 -6.52 -12.34 9.54
CA ALA A 16 -5.68 -13.09 8.62
C ALA A 16 -6.49 -13.52 7.38
N VAL A 17 -6.20 -12.87 6.24
CA VAL A 17 -6.88 -13.17 4.97
C VAL A 17 -6.29 -14.45 4.36
N PRO A 18 -7.05 -15.53 4.15
CA PRO A 18 -6.58 -16.72 3.47
C PRO A 18 -6.45 -16.47 1.95
N GLY A 19 -5.36 -16.95 1.34
CA GLY A 19 -5.20 -17.10 -0.12
C GLY A 19 -4.95 -15.83 -0.94
N ALA A 20 -3.86 -15.12 -0.67
CA ALA A 20 -3.31 -14.13 -1.62
C ALA A 20 -1.80 -14.43 -1.80
N PRO A 21 -1.15 -13.97 -2.89
CA PRO A 21 0.05 -14.57 -3.49
C PRO A 21 1.06 -15.07 -2.44
N GLU A 22 1.26 -16.38 -2.41
CA GLU A 22 1.85 -17.03 -1.23
C GLU A 22 3.26 -16.55 -0.91
N GLY A 23 3.52 -16.44 0.39
CA GLY A 23 4.84 -16.10 0.91
C GLY A 23 5.22 -14.63 0.71
N ALA A 24 6.24 -14.40 -0.11
CA ALA A 24 6.97 -13.14 -0.14
C ALA A 24 6.22 -12.02 -0.89
N ALA A 25 5.46 -12.34 -1.93
CA ALA A 25 4.77 -11.35 -2.78
C ALA A 25 3.60 -10.64 -2.07
N LYS A 26 2.76 -11.36 -1.32
CA LYS A 26 1.70 -10.73 -0.50
C LYS A 26 2.29 -9.87 0.62
N ARG A 27 3.38 -10.33 1.25
CA ARG A 27 4.10 -9.57 2.29
C ARG A 27 4.71 -8.29 1.70
N ALA A 28 5.35 -8.39 0.54
CA ALA A 28 5.86 -7.26 -0.21
C ALA A 28 4.75 -6.26 -0.53
N LEU A 29 3.63 -6.70 -1.11
CA LEU A 29 2.51 -5.83 -1.43
C LEU A 29 1.91 -5.13 -0.19
N ALA A 30 1.77 -5.86 0.93
CA ALA A 30 1.29 -5.28 2.18
C ALA A 30 2.26 -4.24 2.76
N ALA A 31 3.56 -4.55 2.77
CA ALA A 31 4.61 -3.63 3.22
C ALA A 31 4.69 -2.39 2.32
N MET A 32 4.58 -2.57 1.00
CA MET A 32 4.54 -1.50 0.01
C MET A 32 3.34 -0.59 0.21
N LYS A 33 2.15 -1.17 0.47
CA LYS A 33 0.97 -0.38 0.82
C LYS A 33 1.22 0.41 2.10
N GLN A 34 1.77 -0.18 3.15
CA GLN A 34 2.06 0.53 4.40
C GLN A 34 3.06 1.68 4.21
N ALA A 35 4.16 1.45 3.48
CA ALA A 35 5.15 2.48 3.21
C ALA A 35 4.56 3.65 2.40
N THR A 36 3.66 3.34 1.47
CA THR A 36 2.89 4.33 0.71
C THR A 36 1.94 5.11 1.62
N ASP A 37 1.17 4.42 2.46
CA ASP A 37 0.20 5.03 3.39
C ASP A 37 0.89 5.99 4.35
N ALA A 38 2.03 5.57 4.91
CA ALA A 38 2.87 6.39 5.77
C ALA A 38 3.37 7.64 5.03
N LEU A 39 3.90 7.49 3.82
CA LEU A 39 4.36 8.63 3.03
C LEU A 39 3.21 9.57 2.64
N ALA A 40 2.03 9.03 2.34
CA ALA A 40 0.85 9.83 2.05
C ALA A 40 0.43 10.65 3.27
N ALA A 41 0.47 10.05 4.47
CA ALA A 41 0.23 10.76 5.72
C ALA A 41 1.29 11.85 5.99
N GLU A 42 2.58 11.59 5.71
CA GLU A 42 3.65 12.59 5.82
C GLU A 42 3.42 13.80 4.90
N LEU A 43 2.76 13.59 3.76
CA LEU A 43 2.48 14.60 2.76
C LEU A 43 1.09 15.25 2.92
N ASP A 44 0.35 14.89 3.97
CA ASP A 44 -1.04 15.32 4.19
C ASP A 44 -1.98 14.94 3.02
N LEU A 45 -1.71 13.79 2.38
CA LEU A 45 -2.45 13.26 1.24
C LEU A 45 -3.22 11.98 1.62
N PRO A 46 -4.40 11.73 1.03
CA PRO A 46 -5.06 10.45 1.17
C PRO A 46 -4.20 9.34 0.53
N GLY A 47 -3.98 8.23 1.23
CA GLY A 47 -3.16 7.10 0.74
C GLY A 47 -3.56 6.58 -0.65
N GLY A 48 -4.85 6.58 -0.96
CA GLY A 48 -5.37 6.20 -2.28
C GLY A 48 -5.10 7.21 -3.41
N LEU A 49 -4.67 8.43 -3.07
CA LEU A 49 -4.31 9.50 -4.01
C LEU A 49 -2.82 9.49 -4.33
N LEU A 50 -1.99 9.05 -3.39
CA LEU A 50 -0.54 8.95 -3.60
C LEU A 50 -0.21 7.77 -4.51
N CYS A 51 -0.75 6.58 -4.24
CA CYS A 51 -0.53 5.41 -5.08
C CYS A 51 -1.78 4.50 -5.09
N PRO A 52 -2.41 4.28 -6.26
CA PRO A 52 -3.52 3.36 -6.36
C PRO A 52 -3.04 1.92 -6.24
N ARG A 53 -3.86 1.07 -5.61
CA ARG A 53 -3.55 -0.35 -5.38
C ARG A 53 -3.09 -1.08 -6.65
N ARG A 54 -3.74 -0.79 -7.78
CA ARG A 54 -3.39 -1.36 -9.10
C ARG A 54 -1.94 -1.08 -9.50
N ALA A 55 -1.42 0.12 -9.22
CA ALA A 55 -0.04 0.49 -9.58
C ALA A 55 0.99 -0.25 -8.73
N LEU A 56 0.71 -0.47 -7.44
CA LEU A 56 1.55 -1.34 -6.58
C LEU A 56 1.53 -2.80 -7.04
N GLU A 57 0.35 -3.31 -7.38
CA GLU A 57 0.21 -4.67 -7.91
C GLU A 57 0.97 -4.84 -9.23
N GLU A 58 0.87 -3.87 -10.13
CA GLU A 58 1.64 -3.84 -11.38
C GLU A 58 3.14 -3.81 -11.10
N TYR A 59 3.63 -2.92 -10.23
CA TYR A 59 5.04 -2.81 -9.87
C TYR A 59 5.59 -4.12 -9.27
N VAL A 60 4.85 -4.79 -8.38
CA VAL A 60 5.28 -6.08 -7.80
C VAL A 60 5.35 -7.19 -8.86
N VAL A 61 4.45 -7.18 -9.84
CA VAL A 61 4.36 -8.21 -10.88
C VAL A 61 5.35 -7.99 -12.00
N THR A 62 5.43 -6.76 -12.53
CA THR A 62 6.27 -6.43 -13.69
C THR A 62 7.69 -6.04 -13.27
N ARG A 63 7.90 -5.71 -11.98
CA ARG A 63 9.11 -5.05 -11.47
C ARG A 63 9.46 -3.78 -12.25
N ALA A 64 8.48 -3.20 -12.95
CA ALA A 64 8.63 -2.01 -13.78
C ALA A 64 7.84 -0.87 -13.15
N TRP A 65 8.49 0.27 -13.03
CA TRP A 65 7.86 1.46 -12.45
C TRP A 65 6.72 1.93 -13.37
N PRO A 66 5.48 2.05 -12.87
CA PRO A 66 4.35 2.44 -13.70
C PRO A 66 4.37 3.95 -13.97
N ASP A 67 3.99 4.36 -15.19
CA ASP A 67 3.91 5.77 -15.59
C ASP A 67 3.02 6.62 -14.66
N LEU A 68 2.02 5.99 -14.03
CA LEU A 68 1.13 6.64 -13.08
C LEU A 68 1.84 7.15 -11.82
N LEU A 69 2.97 6.53 -11.47
CA LEU A 69 3.81 6.90 -10.32
C LEU A 69 5.07 7.67 -10.75
N GLU A 70 5.17 8.10 -12.01
CA GLU A 70 6.29 8.92 -12.48
C GLU A 70 6.31 10.31 -11.84
N GLY A 71 7.46 10.97 -11.97
CA GLY A 71 7.73 12.29 -11.38
C GLY A 71 8.12 12.20 -9.92
N TRP A 72 7.68 13.16 -9.12
CA TRP A 72 8.09 13.30 -7.71
C TRP A 72 7.71 12.08 -6.84
N ARG A 73 6.65 11.34 -7.20
CA ARG A 73 6.24 10.11 -6.52
C ARG A 73 7.32 9.05 -6.62
N ARG A 74 7.96 8.93 -7.79
CA ARG A 74 9.06 7.99 -8.04
C ARG A 74 10.23 8.25 -7.12
N GLU A 75 10.70 9.49 -7.06
CA GLU A 75 11.88 9.83 -6.25
C GLU A 75 11.70 9.48 -4.76
N MET A 76 10.47 9.50 -4.25
CA MET A 76 10.16 9.19 -2.85
C MET A 76 9.76 7.73 -2.61
N LEU A 77 8.94 7.15 -3.49
CA LEU A 77 8.42 5.79 -3.35
C LEU A 77 9.36 4.75 -3.93
N GLU A 78 9.96 4.97 -5.09
CA GLU A 78 10.81 3.99 -5.78
C GLU A 78 11.88 3.38 -4.86
N PRO A 79 12.72 4.16 -4.15
CA PRO A 79 13.74 3.56 -3.28
C PRO A 79 13.13 2.76 -2.12
N ARG A 80 11.98 3.19 -1.59
CA ARG A 80 11.28 2.49 -0.49
C ARG A 80 10.63 1.20 -0.98
N LEU A 81 9.98 1.23 -2.14
CA LEU A 81 9.28 0.09 -2.72
C LEU A 81 10.26 -0.92 -3.32
N ALA A 82 11.34 -0.48 -3.97
CA ALA A 82 12.37 -1.36 -4.50
C ALA A 82 13.01 -2.24 -3.41
N ALA A 83 13.23 -1.68 -2.21
CA ALA A 83 13.75 -2.42 -1.06
C ALA A 83 12.77 -3.49 -0.51
N LEU A 84 11.50 -3.42 -0.88
CA LEU A 84 10.44 -4.34 -0.44
C LEU A 84 10.11 -5.40 -1.49
N LEU A 85 10.71 -5.34 -2.68
CA LEU A 85 10.53 -6.36 -3.70
C LEU A 85 11.11 -7.70 -3.21
N PRO A 86 10.39 -8.82 -3.38
CA PRO A 86 10.93 -10.14 -3.09
C PRO A 86 11.97 -10.50 -4.16
N ASP A 87 13.04 -11.18 -3.75
CA ASP A 87 14.10 -11.71 -4.62
C ASP A 87 13.53 -12.61 -5.74
#